data_AF-A0A3M2W6E8-F1
#
_entry.id   AF-A0A3M2W6E8-F1
#
_cell.length_a   1.000
_cell.length_b   1.000
_cell.length_c   1.000
_cell.angle_alpha   90.00
_cell.angle_beta   90.00
_cell.angle_gamma   90.00
#
_symmetry.space_group_name_H-M   'P 1'
#
loop_
_entity.id
_entity.type
_entity.pdbx_description
1 polymer ?
#
loop_
_entity_poly.entity_id
_entity_poly.type
_entity_poly.pdbx_seq_one_letter_code
_entity_poly.pdbx_strand_id
1 'polypeptide(L)'
;YLEKRRGCAHAQPHEVVHEDGTTIPPGTLCYLDIPASKTFKAFVKPVAVVDERTGEMVSYLFQFRGKRMGAGVINRTIIPMLCAKAGVPLDDSRGRITSHRGRASVVTALASVPQGMSLMELMQWSGHSSPSSTLHYIRIRPTKLAASFVKADQMSHMVSVLIDHDVIARHSSDPYTFYDLYPRQEPHLDADAK
;
A
#
# COMPACT_ATOMS: atom_id res chain seq x y z
N TYR A 1 12.94 -17.55 26.17
CA TYR A 1 12.12 -18.57 25.49
C TYR A 1 10.64 -18.29 25.69
N LEU A 2 10.01 -17.54 24.78
CA LEU A 2 8.55 -17.42 24.69
C LEU A 2 8.17 -17.29 23.21
N GLU A 3 8.48 -18.34 22.46
CA GLU A 3 8.05 -18.47 21.07
C GLU A 3 6.67 -19.13 21.06
N LYS A 4 5.65 -18.32 21.36
CA LYS A 4 4.27 -18.74 21.15
C LYS A 4 4.07 -18.74 19.64
N ARG A 5 4.11 -19.91 19.01
CA ARG A 5 3.75 -20.09 17.59
C ARG A 5 2.47 -19.30 17.32
N ARG A 6 2.57 -18.18 16.60
CA ARG A 6 1.40 -17.42 16.19
C ARG A 6 0.72 -18.26 15.11
N GLY A 7 -0.32 -18.99 15.48
CA GLY A 7 -1.21 -19.61 14.50
C GLY A 7 -1.83 -18.50 13.65
N CYS A 8 -1.85 -18.69 12.34
CA CYS A 8 -2.54 -17.76 11.45
C CYS A 8 -4.07 -17.95 11.58
N ALA A 9 -4.82 -16.85 11.60
CA ALA A 9 -6.28 -16.90 11.67
C ALA A 9 -6.88 -17.42 10.35
N HIS A 10 -6.55 -16.76 9.24
CA HIS A 10 -6.85 -17.24 7.90
C HIS A 10 -5.64 -17.05 7.00
N ALA A 11 -4.96 -18.14 6.64
CA ALA A 11 -3.80 -18.07 5.77
C ALA A 11 -4.24 -17.81 4.33
N GLN A 12 -3.44 -17.02 3.60
CA GLN A 12 -3.65 -16.80 2.17
C GLN A 12 -3.70 -18.14 1.42
N PRO A 13 -4.86 -18.51 0.83
CA PRO A 13 -5.06 -19.84 0.26
C PRO A 13 -4.45 -20.02 -1.13
N HIS A 14 -4.29 -18.93 -1.87
CA HIS A 14 -3.86 -18.93 -3.27
C HIS A 14 -2.74 -17.91 -3.51
N GLU A 15 -1.96 -18.13 -4.56
CA GLU A 15 -0.94 -17.18 -5.00
C GLU A 15 -1.59 -15.85 -5.37
N VAL A 16 -0.99 -14.74 -4.93
CA VAL A 16 -1.44 -13.40 -5.30
C VAL A 16 -0.44 -12.85 -6.31
N VAL A 17 -0.94 -12.56 -7.50
CA VAL A 17 -0.16 -11.93 -8.58
C VAL A 17 -0.39 -10.43 -8.51
N HIS A 18 0.69 -9.66 -8.32
CA HIS A 18 0.66 -8.21 -8.34
C HIS A 18 0.75 -7.67 -9.77
N GLU A 19 0.30 -6.45 -10.01
CA GLU A 19 0.22 -5.83 -11.35
C GLU A 19 1.60 -5.68 -12.03
N ASP A 20 2.68 -5.67 -11.25
CA ASP A 20 4.06 -5.63 -11.76
C ASP A 20 4.64 -7.02 -12.13
N GLY A 21 3.82 -8.07 -12.04
CA GLY A 21 4.22 -9.45 -12.30
C GLY A 21 4.90 -10.16 -11.11
N THR A 22 5.06 -9.49 -9.96
CA THR A 22 5.56 -10.16 -8.75
C THR A 22 4.49 -11.08 -8.16
N THR A 23 4.90 -12.25 -7.67
CA THR A 23 3.98 -13.21 -7.08
C THR A 23 4.25 -13.46 -5.61
N ILE A 24 3.17 -13.52 -4.82
CA ILE A 24 3.20 -13.78 -3.38
C ILE A 24 2.69 -15.21 -3.16
N PRO A 25 3.55 -16.14 -2.70
CA PRO A 25 3.17 -17.53 -2.55
C PRO A 25 2.14 -17.74 -1.43
N PRO A 26 1.30 -18.79 -1.51
CA PRO A 26 0.34 -19.14 -0.47
C PRO A 26 0.99 -19.23 0.93
N GLY A 27 0.25 -18.84 1.96
CA GLY A 27 0.73 -18.87 3.35
C GLY A 27 1.66 -17.73 3.75
N THR A 28 2.04 -16.82 2.84
CA THR A 28 2.85 -15.63 3.16
C THR A 28 2.05 -14.61 3.96
N LEU A 29 0.80 -14.35 3.56
CA LEU A 29 -0.08 -13.42 4.25
C LEU A 29 -1.00 -14.15 5.23
N CYS A 30 -1.27 -13.48 6.35
CA CYS A 30 -2.25 -13.91 7.33
C CYS A 30 -3.37 -12.88 7.46
N TYR A 31 -4.57 -13.26 7.02
CA TYR A 31 -5.74 -12.40 7.03
C TYR A 31 -6.43 -12.41 8.41
N LEU A 32 -6.92 -11.23 8.78
CA LEU A 32 -7.84 -11.02 9.88
C LEU A 32 -9.00 -10.20 9.33
N ASP A 33 -10.19 -10.81 9.28
CA ASP A 33 -11.38 -10.12 8.82
C ASP A 33 -11.84 -9.11 9.88
N ILE A 34 -11.76 -7.82 9.53
CA ILE A 34 -12.26 -6.73 10.35
C ILE A 34 -13.57 -6.26 9.70
N PRO A 35 -14.73 -6.75 10.15
CA PRO A 35 -15.99 -6.36 9.55
C PRO A 35 -16.23 -4.85 9.78
N ALA A 36 -16.65 -4.15 8.72
CA ALA A 36 -17.16 -2.77 8.82
C ALA A 36 -18.54 -2.69 9.55
N SER A 37 -18.99 -3.82 10.11
CA SER A 37 -20.21 -4.14 10.85
C SER A 37 -21.33 -4.86 10.08
N LYS A 38 -22.04 -5.74 10.82
CA LYS A 38 -23.11 -6.72 10.53
C LYS A 38 -22.69 -8.16 10.15
N THR A 39 -22.90 -9.05 11.15
CA THR A 39 -23.24 -10.49 11.14
C THR A 39 -22.38 -11.49 10.37
N PHE A 40 -21.54 -12.26 11.10
CA PHE A 40 -21.43 -13.73 10.98
C PHE A 40 -20.79 -14.33 12.26
N LYS A 41 -21.09 -15.61 12.52
CA LYS A 41 -20.86 -16.33 13.78
C LYS A 41 -19.37 -16.64 13.98
N ALA A 42 -18.71 -15.92 14.89
CA ALA A 42 -17.34 -16.23 15.30
C ALA A 42 -17.30 -17.30 16.41
N PHE A 43 -16.40 -18.27 16.25
CA PHE A 43 -16.21 -19.41 17.14
C PHE A 43 -15.27 -19.09 18.32
N VAL A 44 -15.88 -19.01 19.51
CA VAL A 44 -15.46 -19.40 20.90
C VAL A 44 -14.27 -18.71 21.62
N LYS A 45 -14.58 -18.01 22.73
CA LYS A 45 -14.28 -18.35 24.16
C LYS A 45 -15.21 -17.53 25.10
N PRO A 46 -15.83 -18.10 26.16
CA PRO A 46 -17.00 -17.49 26.82
C PRO A 46 -16.60 -16.39 27.81
N VAL A 47 -16.42 -15.17 27.32
CA VAL A 47 -16.72 -13.96 28.09
C VAL A 47 -17.38 -13.00 27.11
N ALA A 48 -18.61 -13.35 26.73
CA ALA A 48 -19.39 -12.51 25.85
C ALA A 48 -19.76 -11.21 26.58
N VAL A 49 -19.47 -10.08 25.94
CA VAL A 49 -19.78 -8.74 26.42
C VAL A 49 -20.89 -8.20 25.52
N VAL A 50 -21.83 -7.44 26.08
CA VAL A 50 -22.85 -6.77 25.28
C VAL A 50 -22.17 -5.76 24.37
N ASP A 51 -22.39 -5.88 23.07
CA ASP A 51 -21.99 -4.87 22.10
C ASP A 51 -22.91 -3.65 22.24
N GLU A 52 -22.35 -2.50 22.57
CA GLU A 52 -23.12 -1.26 22.79
C GLU A 52 -23.90 -0.80 21.55
N ARG A 53 -23.46 -1.21 20.35
CA ARG A 53 -24.07 -0.78 19.08
C ARG A 53 -25.17 -1.75 18.61
N THR A 54 -25.04 -3.05 18.89
CA THR A 54 -26.03 -4.06 18.45
C THR A 54 -26.88 -4.63 19.56
N GLY A 55 -26.48 -4.47 20.82
CA GLY A 55 -27.12 -5.12 21.98
C GLY A 55 -26.84 -6.63 22.05
N GLU A 56 -26.05 -7.19 21.13
CA GLU A 56 -25.77 -8.62 21.07
C GLU A 56 -24.59 -9.01 21.96
N MET A 57 -24.62 -10.24 22.45
CA MET A 57 -23.51 -10.82 23.23
C MET A 57 -22.40 -11.26 22.28
N VAL A 58 -21.27 -10.55 22.29
CA VAL A 58 -20.14 -10.82 21.39
C VAL A 58 -18.84 -11.06 22.16
N SER A 59 -17.94 -11.85 21.58
CA SER A 59 -16.58 -12.03 22.10
C SER A 59 -15.62 -11.12 21.35
N TYR A 60 -15.09 -10.09 22.01
CA TYR A 60 -14.12 -9.18 21.39
C TYR A 60 -12.72 -9.82 21.29
N LEU A 61 -12.04 -9.61 20.15
CA LEU A 61 -10.65 -10.05 19.92
C LEU A 61 -9.68 -9.53 20.99
N PHE A 62 -9.94 -8.32 21.49
CA PHE A 62 -9.13 -7.63 22.47
C PHE A 62 -9.94 -7.31 23.73
N GLN A 63 -9.78 -8.16 24.75
CA GLN A 63 -10.43 -8.07 26.05
C GLN A 63 -9.41 -8.13 27.19
N PHE A 64 -9.64 -7.35 28.25
CA PHE A 64 -8.90 -7.48 29.50
C PHE A 64 -9.88 -7.43 30.68
N ARG A 65 -9.83 -8.45 31.55
CA ARG A 65 -10.72 -8.59 32.73
C ARG A 65 -12.21 -8.41 32.41
N GLY A 66 -12.69 -9.03 31.32
CA GLY A 66 -14.09 -8.97 30.91
C GLY A 66 -14.53 -7.65 30.25
N LYS A 67 -13.62 -6.68 30.07
CA LYS A 67 -13.92 -5.40 29.41
C LYS A 67 -13.23 -5.29 28.06
N ARG A 68 -13.90 -4.64 27.10
CA ARG A 68 -13.31 -4.31 25.80
C ARG A 68 -12.10 -3.39 26.02
N MET A 69 -10.98 -3.70 25.36
CA MET A 69 -9.84 -2.77 25.37
C MET A 69 -10.15 -1.55 24.50
N GLY A 70 -10.39 -0.41 25.15
CA GLY A 70 -10.63 0.86 24.48
C GLY A 70 -9.33 1.60 24.11
N ALA A 71 -9.47 2.69 23.35
CA ALA A 71 -8.35 3.54 22.95
C ALA A 71 -7.51 4.04 24.14
N GLY A 72 -8.12 4.23 25.31
CA GLY A 72 -7.43 4.60 26.55
C GLY A 72 -6.40 3.55 26.99
N VAL A 73 -6.74 2.25 26.95
CA VAL A 73 -5.83 1.15 27.32
C VAL A 73 -4.65 1.10 26.36
N ILE A 74 -4.90 1.27 25.07
CA ILE A 74 -3.85 1.28 24.04
C ILE A 74 -2.88 2.44 24.29
N ASN A 75 -3.39 3.67 24.40
CA ASN A 75 -2.55 4.86 24.47
C ASN A 75 -1.89 5.10 25.83
N ARG A 76 -2.53 4.68 26.93
CA ARG A 76 -2.03 4.95 28.29
C ARG A 76 -1.30 3.77 28.92
N THR A 77 -1.42 2.57 28.35
CA THR A 77 -0.82 1.36 28.94
C THR A 77 0.00 0.57 27.92
N ILE A 78 -0.61 0.13 26.82
CA ILE A 78 0.07 -0.77 25.87
C ILE A 78 1.22 -0.06 25.16
N ILE A 79 0.96 1.10 24.56
CA ILE A 79 1.99 1.86 23.84
C ILE A 79 3.17 2.19 24.77
N PRO A 80 2.97 2.75 25.98
CA PRO A 80 4.08 2.98 26.88
C PRO A 80 4.89 1.73 27.24
N MET A 81 4.23 0.60 27.51
CA MET A 81 4.93 -0.65 27.78
C MET A 81 5.75 -1.14 26.59
N LEU A 82 5.22 -1.02 25.37
CA LEU A 82 5.93 -1.38 24.14
C LEU A 82 7.13 -0.47 23.90
N CYS A 83 6.97 0.84 24.11
CA CYS A 83 8.07 1.80 23.99
C CYS A 83 9.20 1.48 24.96
N ALA A 84 8.86 1.26 26.25
CA ALA A 84 9.84 0.87 27.27
C ALA A 84 10.54 -0.44 26.92
N LYS A 85 9.80 -1.43 26.39
CA LYS A 85 10.37 -2.73 25.99
C LYS A 85 11.29 -2.63 24.79
N ALA A 86 11.01 -1.72 23.85
CA ALA A 86 11.81 -1.48 22.66
C ALA A 86 12.96 -0.47 22.88
N GLY A 87 13.07 0.12 24.07
CA GLY A 87 14.06 1.15 24.36
C GLY A 87 13.84 2.46 23.60
N VAL A 88 12.60 2.73 23.18
CA VAL A 88 12.24 3.97 22.46
C VAL A 88 11.52 4.96 23.38
N PRO A 89 11.72 6.28 23.20
CA PRO A 89 11.00 7.30 23.96
C PRO A 89 9.47 7.24 23.77
N LEU A 90 8.73 7.83 24.71
CA LEU A 90 7.28 8.00 24.60
C LEU A 90 6.87 9.17 23.71
N ASP A 91 7.81 10.05 23.40
CA ASP A 91 7.63 11.28 22.64
C ASP A 91 8.73 11.37 21.59
N ASP A 92 8.39 11.85 20.40
CA ASP A 92 9.35 12.20 19.35
C ASP A 92 9.29 13.71 19.05
N SER A 93 9.94 14.15 17.96
CA SER A 93 9.94 15.55 17.54
C SER A 93 8.56 16.12 17.22
N ARG A 94 7.53 15.28 17.09
CA ARG A 94 6.13 15.66 16.87
C ARG A 94 5.25 15.42 18.10
N GLY A 95 5.84 15.13 19.25
CA GLY A 95 5.17 14.90 20.53
C GLY A 95 4.90 13.43 20.82
N ARG A 96 3.88 13.17 21.65
CA ARG A 96 3.59 11.83 22.17
C ARG A 96 3.29 10.80 21.08
N ILE A 97 3.82 9.59 21.25
CA ILE A 97 3.49 8.43 20.43
C ILE A 97 2.09 7.93 20.83
N THR A 98 1.17 7.87 19.87
CA THR A 98 -0.23 7.45 20.06
C THR A 98 -0.63 6.42 19.02
N SER A 99 -1.75 5.74 19.25
CA SER A 99 -2.30 4.75 18.30
C SER A 99 -2.66 5.39 16.95
N HIS A 100 -3.17 6.63 16.97
CA HIS A 100 -3.44 7.40 15.76
C HIS A 100 -2.15 7.65 14.97
N ARG A 101 -1.08 8.04 15.67
CA ARG A 101 0.23 8.27 15.03
C ARG A 101 0.87 6.98 14.53
N GLY A 102 0.73 5.88 15.27
CA GLY A 102 1.15 4.55 14.82
C GLY A 102 0.48 4.16 13.51
N ARG A 103 -0.84 4.36 13.40
CA ARG A 103 -1.58 4.16 12.15
C ARG A 103 -1.05 5.05 11.02
N ALA A 104 -0.88 6.35 11.27
CA ALA A 104 -0.33 7.29 10.30
C ALA A 104 1.07 6.85 9.80
N SER A 105 1.94 6.40 10.70
CA SER A 105 3.27 5.92 10.37
C SER A 105 3.24 4.68 9.46
N VAL A 106 2.36 3.71 9.74
CA VAL A 106 2.23 2.51 8.88
C VAL A 106 1.70 2.88 7.49
N VAL A 107 0.67 3.72 7.41
CA VAL A 107 0.14 4.20 6.11
C VAL A 107 1.21 4.93 5.31
N THR A 108 1.98 5.81 5.97
CA THR A 108 3.09 6.54 5.35
C THR A 108 4.17 5.58 4.85
N ALA A 109 4.51 4.56 5.64
CA ALA A 109 5.52 3.57 5.27
C ALA A 109 5.08 2.76 4.05
N LEU A 110 3.85 2.24 4.05
CA LEU A 110 3.25 1.52 2.91
C LEU A 110 3.21 2.37 1.63
N ALA A 111 2.96 3.68 1.77
CA ALA A 111 3.00 4.62 0.66
C ALA A 111 4.42 4.93 0.14
N SER A 112 5.44 4.77 0.99
CA SER A 112 6.80 5.26 0.71
C SER A 112 7.75 4.22 0.13
N VAL A 113 7.47 2.92 0.31
CA VAL A 113 8.31 1.85 -0.26
C VAL A 113 8.35 1.91 -1.80
N PRO A 114 9.43 1.42 -2.43
CA PRO A 114 9.44 1.16 -3.87
C PRO A 114 8.27 0.25 -4.23
N GLN A 115 7.49 0.62 -5.25
CA GLN A 115 6.23 -0.08 -5.60
C GLN A 115 5.23 -0.17 -4.43
N GLY A 116 5.22 0.82 -3.54
CA GLY A 116 4.24 0.91 -2.46
C GLY A 116 2.81 1.09 -2.96
N MET A 117 1.86 0.84 -2.06
CA MET A 117 0.43 0.87 -2.33
C MET A 117 -0.02 2.22 -2.92
N SER A 118 -0.91 2.17 -3.90
CA SER A 118 -1.60 3.31 -4.47
C SER A 118 -2.50 4.01 -3.46
N LEU A 119 -2.96 5.22 -3.79
CA LEU A 119 -3.89 5.98 -2.94
C LEU A 119 -5.16 5.18 -2.63
N MET A 120 -5.73 4.51 -3.64
CA MET A 120 -6.97 3.74 -3.50
C MET A 120 -6.79 2.52 -2.60
N GLU A 121 -5.68 1.80 -2.75
CA GLU A 121 -5.36 0.66 -1.89
C GLU A 121 -5.12 1.11 -0.44
N LEU A 122 -4.42 2.23 -0.24
CA LEU A 122 -4.21 2.80 1.10
C LEU A 122 -5.53 3.27 1.73
N MET A 123 -6.45 3.83 0.94
CA MET A 123 -7.80 4.17 1.42
C MET A 123 -8.54 2.92 1.89
N GLN A 124 -8.53 1.85 1.08
CA GLN A 124 -9.18 0.59 1.43
C GLN A 124 -8.56 -0.04 2.68
N TRP A 125 -7.22 -0.10 2.75
CA TRP A 125 -6.50 -0.68 3.87
C TRP A 125 -6.69 0.08 5.18
N SER A 126 -6.73 1.41 5.11
CA SER A 126 -6.98 2.26 6.29
C SER A 126 -8.47 2.41 6.62
N GLY A 127 -9.38 2.04 5.72
CA GLY A 127 -10.82 2.24 5.90
C GLY A 127 -11.24 3.71 5.81
N HIS A 128 -10.59 4.51 4.95
CA HIS A 128 -10.98 5.89 4.69
C HIS A 128 -11.97 5.99 3.55
N SER A 129 -13.13 6.61 3.79
CA SER A 129 -14.11 6.91 2.74
C SER A 129 -13.74 8.13 1.88
N SER A 130 -12.81 8.97 2.34
CA SER A 130 -12.39 10.19 1.63
C SER A 130 -10.89 10.14 1.30
N PRO A 131 -10.50 10.49 0.05
CA PRO A 131 -9.09 10.59 -0.33
C PRO A 131 -8.30 11.60 0.51
N SER A 132 -8.94 12.69 0.93
CA SER A 132 -8.29 13.75 1.73
C SER A 132 -7.71 13.22 3.04
N SER A 133 -8.44 12.33 3.71
CA SER A 133 -8.00 11.69 4.95
C SER A 133 -6.74 10.82 4.77
N THR A 134 -6.57 10.20 3.61
CA THR A 134 -5.37 9.41 3.29
C THR A 134 -4.23 10.29 2.83
N LEU A 135 -4.51 11.33 2.03
CA LEU A 135 -3.51 12.25 1.50
C LEU A 135 -2.75 12.99 2.61
N HIS A 136 -3.38 13.23 3.76
CA HIS A 136 -2.68 13.77 4.94
C HIS A 136 -1.52 12.90 5.46
N TYR A 137 -1.47 11.62 5.10
CA TYR A 137 -0.36 10.73 5.43
C TYR A 137 0.69 10.62 4.32
N ILE A 138 0.37 11.03 3.10
CA ILE A 138 1.22 10.81 1.93
C ILE A 138 1.94 12.10 1.57
N ARG A 139 3.28 12.10 1.66
CA ARG A 139 4.12 13.13 1.05
C ARG A 139 4.78 12.55 -0.19
N ILE A 140 4.30 12.95 -1.37
CA ILE A 140 4.91 12.54 -2.64
C ILE A 140 6.25 13.27 -2.77
N ARG A 141 7.35 12.51 -2.85
CA ARG A 141 8.66 13.07 -3.17
C ARG A 141 8.71 13.39 -4.67
N PRO A 142 9.28 14.54 -5.10
CA PRO A 142 9.40 14.87 -6.52
C PRO A 142 10.06 13.78 -7.36
N THR A 143 11.05 13.09 -6.82
CA THR A 143 11.72 11.94 -7.47
C THR A 143 10.79 10.76 -7.70
N LYS A 144 9.87 10.47 -6.77
CA LYS A 144 8.87 9.41 -6.92
C LYS A 144 7.85 9.80 -7.98
N LEU A 145 7.43 11.07 -8.03
CA LEU A 145 6.53 11.57 -9.07
C LEU A 145 7.16 11.43 -10.47
N ALA A 146 8.41 11.85 -10.63
CA ALA A 146 9.13 11.71 -11.90
C ALA A 146 9.28 10.24 -12.33
N ALA A 147 9.65 9.34 -11.41
CA ALA A 147 9.74 7.91 -11.71
C ALA A 147 8.38 7.29 -12.06
N SER A 148 7.31 7.67 -11.36
CA SER A 148 5.94 7.25 -11.68
C SER A 148 5.47 7.79 -13.03
N PHE A 149 5.85 9.03 -13.38
CA PHE A 149 5.58 9.62 -14.69
C PHE A 149 6.27 8.83 -15.79
N VAL A 150 7.58 8.59 -15.68
CA VAL A 150 8.34 7.78 -16.67
C VAL A 150 7.78 6.36 -16.79
N LYS A 151 7.38 5.72 -15.68
CA LYS A 151 6.74 4.39 -15.70
C LYS A 151 5.38 4.41 -16.40
N ALA A 152 4.60 5.48 -16.23
CA ALA A 152 3.26 5.62 -16.80
C ALA A 152 3.25 6.18 -18.22
N ASP A 153 4.31 6.85 -18.64
CA ASP A 153 4.47 7.44 -19.96
C ASP A 153 4.74 6.35 -21.02
N GLN A 154 3.73 5.52 -21.27
CA GLN A 154 3.67 4.60 -22.40
C GLN A 154 3.49 5.36 -23.74
N MET A 155 3.34 6.69 -23.70
CA MET A 155 3.11 7.54 -24.88
C MET A 155 4.38 8.20 -25.42
N SER A 156 5.53 8.14 -24.73
CA SER A 156 6.80 8.66 -25.25
C SER A 156 7.26 8.01 -26.55
N HIS A 157 6.73 6.83 -26.89
CA HIS A 157 7.00 6.17 -28.17
C HIS A 157 6.06 6.60 -29.32
N MET A 158 5.09 7.49 -29.07
CA MET A 158 4.04 7.78 -30.06
C MET A 158 4.43 8.84 -31.09
N VAL A 159 5.51 9.59 -30.86
CA VAL A 159 6.04 10.56 -31.82
C VAL A 159 7.56 10.45 -31.86
N SER A 160 8.10 9.90 -32.95
CA SER A 160 9.53 10.02 -33.24
C SER A 160 9.75 11.21 -34.17
N VAL A 161 10.77 12.02 -33.88
CA VAL A 161 11.15 13.17 -34.71
C VAL A 161 12.46 12.85 -35.39
N LEU A 162 12.45 12.76 -36.72
CA LEU A 162 13.64 12.67 -37.54
C LEU A 162 14.02 14.09 -37.99
N ILE A 163 15.26 14.49 -37.71
CA ILE A 163 15.80 15.79 -38.10
C ILE A 163 16.87 15.55 -39.18
N ASP A 164 16.67 16.13 -40.37
CA ASP A 164 17.67 16.11 -41.43
C ASP A 164 18.68 17.24 -41.20
N HIS A 165 19.83 16.86 -40.63
CA HIS A 165 20.92 17.78 -40.34
C HIS A 165 21.66 18.28 -41.59
N ASP A 166 21.57 17.59 -42.73
CA ASP A 166 22.21 18.02 -43.97
C ASP A 166 21.45 19.20 -44.60
N VAL A 167 20.12 19.19 -44.51
CA VAL A 167 19.27 20.32 -44.94
C VAL A 167 19.58 21.57 -44.11
N ILE A 168 19.73 21.41 -42.79
CA ILE A 168 20.12 22.50 -41.87
C ILE A 168 21.52 23.02 -42.22
N ALA A 169 22.49 22.12 -42.42
CA ALA A 169 23.87 22.48 -42.72
C ALA A 169 24.03 23.20 -44.07
N ARG A 170 23.16 22.92 -45.04
CA ARG A 170 23.16 23.56 -46.37
C ARG A 170 22.33 24.84 -46.44
N HIS A 171 21.69 25.27 -45.34
CA HIS A 171 20.77 26.40 -45.30
C HIS A 171 19.67 26.33 -46.38
N SER A 172 19.19 25.13 -46.70
CA SER A 172 18.11 24.95 -47.66
C SER A 172 16.75 25.27 -47.03
N SER A 173 15.77 25.66 -47.86
CA SER A 173 14.37 25.85 -47.45
C SER A 173 13.57 24.53 -47.41
N ASP A 174 14.22 23.40 -47.67
CA ASP A 174 13.56 22.10 -47.68
C ASP A 174 13.06 21.70 -46.27
N PRO A 175 12.01 20.86 -46.18
CA PRO A 175 11.54 20.34 -44.89
C PRO A 175 12.63 19.49 -44.23
N TYR A 176 12.96 19.81 -42.97
CA TYR A 176 14.03 19.13 -42.23
C TYR A 176 13.56 18.46 -40.93
N THR A 177 12.27 18.59 -40.58
CA THR A 177 11.68 17.97 -39.38
C THR A 177 10.53 17.06 -39.82
N PHE A 178 10.65 15.76 -39.56
CA PHE A 178 9.66 14.76 -39.92
C PHE A 178 9.11 14.12 -38.65
N TYR A 179 7.79 14.19 -38.46
CA TYR A 179 7.09 13.58 -37.34
C TYR A 179 6.52 12.24 -37.78
N ASP A 180 6.98 11.14 -37.19
CA ASP A 180 6.36 9.84 -37.34
C ASP A 180 5.42 9.59 -36.15
N LEU A 181 4.12 9.55 -36.45
CA LEU A 181 3.04 9.44 -35.46
C LEU A 181 2.67 7.98 -35.13
N TYR A 182 3.33 6.99 -35.75
CA TYR A 182 3.12 5.56 -35.46
C TYR A 182 4.38 4.74 -35.79
N PRO A 183 5.27 4.43 -34.83
CA PRO A 183 6.41 3.57 -35.11
C PRO A 183 5.90 2.19 -35.53
N ARG A 184 6.22 1.81 -36.76
CA ARG A 184 5.96 0.46 -37.28
C ARG A 184 6.73 -0.53 -36.41
N GLN A 185 6.06 -1.48 -35.76
CA GLN A 185 6.75 -2.64 -35.18
C GLN A 185 7.52 -3.32 -36.32
N GLU A 186 8.85 -3.38 -36.21
CA GLU A 186 9.66 -4.11 -37.17
C GLU A 186 9.23 -5.58 -37.18
N PRO A 187 9.03 -6.21 -38.36
CA PRO A 187 8.81 -7.63 -38.42
C PRO A 187 10.09 -8.35 -37.96
N HIS A 188 9.91 -9.29 -37.03
CA HIS A 188 10.92 -10.25 -36.61
C HIS A 188 11.48 -10.93 -37.88
N LEU A 189 12.72 -10.61 -38.24
CA LEU A 189 13.45 -11.35 -39.27
C LEU A 189 13.83 -12.70 -38.65
N ASP A 190 13.00 -13.71 -38.91
CA ASP A 190 13.38 -15.10 -38.73
C ASP A 190 14.55 -15.39 -39.68
N ALA A 191 15.75 -15.37 -39.10
CA ALA A 191 16.95 -15.87 -39.72
C ALA A 191 16.93 -17.40 -39.66
N ASP A 192 16.15 -18.03 -40.54
CA ASP A 192 16.31 -19.44 -40.91
C ASP A 192 16.32 -19.55 -42.43
N ALA A 193 17.53 -19.44 -42.99
CA ALA A 193 17.85 -19.89 -44.33
C ALA A 193 18.96 -20.93 -44.24
N LYS A 194 18.60 -22.19 -44.50
CA LYS A 194 19.48 -23.19 -45.06
C LYS A 194 18.87 -23.74 -46.34
#